data_AF-A0A1F3IJE3-F1
#
_entry.id   AF-A0A1F3IJE3-F1
#
_cell.length_a   1.000
_cell.length_b   1.000
_cell.length_c   1.000
_cell.angle_alpha   90.00
_cell.angle_beta   90.00
_cell.angle_gamma   90.00
#
_symmetry.space_group_name_H-M   'P 1'
#
loop_
_entity.id
_entity.type
_entity.pdbx_description
1 polymer ?
#
loop_
_entity_poly.entity_id
_entity_poly.type
_entity_poly.pdbx_seq_one_letter_code
_entity_poly.pdbx_strand_id
1 'polypeptide(L)'
;MNRDFIVFEHLQLSQARVVLLLLLVLLLLLVILAGSLFHFSTNTFAGLVFCCVGLLLVYGLGFSRYRISGYIRLYFDTIEVIEKSCDQVSSFQISKIKSINLKINGVYNADPVMIRPFFSGEHNSSKKAISKLVLITEGEKNVLKIRAKSMNFCLLEEILDRYKASGIIVKATIFK
;
A
#
# COMPACT_ATOMS: atom_id res chain seq x y z
N MET A 1 -8.88 -28.93 -7.35
CA MET A 1 -9.31 -28.33 -6.08
C MET A 1 -9.23 -26.82 -6.24
N ASN A 2 -10.37 -26.12 -6.23
CA ASN A 2 -10.36 -24.67 -6.11
C ASN A 2 -9.76 -24.33 -4.75
N ARG A 3 -8.56 -23.74 -4.75
CA ARG A 3 -8.00 -23.17 -3.54
C ARG A 3 -8.63 -21.79 -3.40
N ASP A 4 -9.52 -21.63 -2.43
CA ASP A 4 -10.03 -20.30 -2.10
C ASP A 4 -8.87 -19.47 -1.52
N PHE A 5 -8.73 -18.24 -2.01
CA PHE A 5 -7.66 -17.35 -1.59
C PHE A 5 -8.12 -15.90 -1.53
N ILE A 6 -7.39 -15.12 -0.75
CA ILE A 6 -7.58 -13.68 -0.65
C ILE A 6 -6.41 -12.95 -1.30
N VAL A 7 -6.73 -11.93 -2.09
CA VAL A 7 -5.75 -11.11 -2.80
C VAL A 7 -5.59 -9.75 -2.13
N PHE A 8 -4.34 -9.37 -1.90
CA PHE A 8 -3.94 -8.02 -1.57
C PHE A 8 -3.03 -7.45 -2.65
N GLU A 9 -3.13 -6.15 -2.94
CA GLU A 9 -2.14 -5.46 -3.74
C GLU A 9 -0.90 -5.19 -2.88
N HIS A 10 0.28 -5.62 -3.33
CA HIS A 10 1.55 -5.24 -2.71
C HIS A 10 1.93 -3.83 -3.18
N LEU A 11 2.21 -2.95 -2.22
CA LEU A 11 2.56 -1.56 -2.45
C LEU A 11 4.03 -1.31 -2.12
N GLN A 12 4.78 -0.83 -3.10
CA GLN A 12 6.12 -0.30 -2.88
C GLN A 12 6.12 1.22 -2.99
N LEU A 13 6.96 1.85 -2.17
CA LEU A 13 7.22 3.27 -2.28
C LEU A 13 7.96 3.52 -3.60
N SER A 14 7.41 4.37 -4.46
CA SER A 14 8.10 4.71 -5.71
C SER A 14 9.22 5.70 -5.40
N GLN A 15 10.48 5.26 -5.54
CA GLN A 15 11.65 6.11 -5.34
C GLN A 15 11.58 7.36 -6.23
N ALA A 16 11.24 7.19 -7.52
CA ALA A 16 11.05 8.32 -8.44
C ALA A 16 10.03 9.35 -7.90
N ARG A 17 8.90 8.88 -7.33
CA ARG A 17 7.89 9.79 -6.79
C ARG A 17 8.35 10.52 -5.52
N VAL A 18 9.17 9.87 -4.70
CA VAL A 18 9.75 10.48 -3.50
C VAL A 18 10.81 11.50 -3.88
N VAL A 19 11.69 11.16 -4.82
CA VAL A 19 12.72 12.07 -5.34
C VAL A 19 12.07 13.31 -5.96
N LEU A 20 11.02 13.15 -6.76
CA LEU A 20 10.30 14.28 -7.34
C LEU A 20 9.66 15.18 -6.27
N LEU A 21 9.12 14.60 -5.19
CA LEU A 21 8.62 15.40 -4.05
C LEU A 21 9.75 16.21 -3.40
N LEU A 22 10.91 15.57 -3.18
CA LEU A 22 12.07 16.23 -2.59
C LEU A 22 12.59 17.36 -3.47
N LEU A 23 12.61 17.16 -4.79
CA LEU A 23 12.97 18.20 -5.76
C LEU A 23 12.00 19.39 -5.74
N LEU A 24 10.69 19.15 -5.61
CA LEU A 24 9.71 20.22 -5.47
C LEU A 24 9.88 21.01 -4.16
N VAL A 25 10.19 20.34 -3.06
CA VAL A 25 10.50 20.99 -1.77
C VAL A 25 11.78 21.80 -1.88
N LEU A 26 12.82 21.26 -2.53
CA LEU A 26 14.08 21.95 -2.76
C LEU A 26 13.87 23.20 -3.63
N LEU A 27 13.06 23.11 -4.69
CA LEU A 27 12.71 24.25 -5.54
C LEU A 27 12.05 25.37 -4.73
N LEU A 28 11.09 25.04 -3.87
CA LEU A 28 10.45 26.02 -3.00
C LEU A 28 11.47 26.72 -2.07
N LEU A 29 12.35 25.95 -1.43
CA LEU A 29 13.42 26.49 -0.58
C LEU A 29 14.35 27.43 -1.36
N LEU A 30 14.67 27.07 -2.61
CA LEU A 30 15.54 27.85 -3.47
C LEU A 30 14.88 29.17 -3.90
N VAL A 31 13.57 29.16 -4.17
CA VAL A 31 12.78 30.38 -4.44
C VAL A 31 12.75 31.30 -3.21
N ILE A 32 12.55 30.75 -2.01
CA ILE A 32 12.57 31.53 -0.76
C ILE A 32 13.96 32.15 -0.54
N LEU A 33 15.02 31.37 -0.72
CA LEU A 33 16.40 31.85 -0.57
C LEU A 33 16.74 32.93 -1.60
N ALA A 34 16.37 32.73 -2.87
CA ALA A 34 16.55 33.73 -3.92
C ALA A 34 15.79 35.02 -3.58
N GLY A 35 14.60 34.93 -3.02
CA GLY A 35 13.84 36.09 -2.52
C GLY A 35 14.58 36.90 -1.46
N SER A 36 15.39 36.26 -0.63
CA SER A 36 16.20 36.93 0.39
C SER A 36 17.50 37.52 -0.14
N LEU A 37 18.02 37.00 -1.26
CA LEU A 37 19.31 37.38 -1.85
C LEU A 37 19.18 38.40 -2.99
N PHE A 38 18.05 38.41 -3.70
CA PHE A 38 17.82 39.26 -4.87
C PHE A 38 16.57 40.13 -4.68
N HIS A 39 16.62 41.37 -5.17
CA HIS A 39 15.47 42.27 -5.15
C HIS A 39 14.44 41.90 -6.23
N PHE A 40 13.58 40.95 -5.92
CA PHE A 40 12.36 40.70 -6.69
C PHE A 40 11.28 41.72 -6.33
N SER A 41 10.41 42.04 -7.29
CA SER A 41 9.17 42.73 -6.97
C SER A 41 8.29 41.84 -6.08
N THR A 42 7.55 42.43 -5.15
CA THR A 42 6.62 41.71 -4.25
C THR A 42 5.65 40.80 -5.01
N ASN A 43 5.15 41.27 -6.16
CA ASN A 43 4.23 40.51 -7.02
C ASN A 43 4.92 39.31 -7.68
N THR A 44 6.16 39.47 -8.17
CA THR A 44 6.92 38.37 -8.78
C THR A 44 7.27 37.30 -7.75
N PHE A 45 7.71 37.71 -6.56
CA PHE A 45 8.04 36.79 -5.48
C PHE A 45 6.80 36.01 -5.00
N ALA A 46 5.70 36.71 -4.74
CA ALA A 46 4.44 36.08 -4.32
C ALA A 46 3.91 35.09 -5.37
N GLY A 47 3.99 35.44 -6.66
CA GLY A 47 3.59 34.55 -7.76
C GLY A 47 4.42 33.27 -7.84
N LEU A 48 5.75 33.37 -7.69
CA LEU A 48 6.65 32.21 -7.70
C LEU A 48 6.39 31.26 -6.52
N VAL A 49 6.22 31.81 -5.31
CA VAL A 49 5.88 31.03 -4.12
C VAL A 49 4.53 30.33 -4.29
N PHE A 50 3.51 31.05 -4.78
CA PHE A 50 2.18 30.49 -5.00
C PHE A 50 2.22 29.33 -6.02
N CYS A 51 2.95 29.48 -7.12
CA CYS A 51 3.15 28.41 -8.10
C CYS A 51 3.84 27.18 -7.48
N CYS A 52 4.89 27.36 -6.69
CA CYS A 52 5.60 26.24 -6.07
C CYS A 52 4.73 25.50 -5.04
N VAL A 53 3.97 26.24 -4.23
CA VAL A 53 3.01 25.65 -3.28
C VAL A 53 1.89 24.92 -4.03
N GLY A 54 1.37 25.50 -5.12
CA GLY A 54 0.37 24.86 -5.98
C GLY A 54 0.88 23.54 -6.55
N LEU A 55 2.10 23.50 -7.09
CA LEU A 55 2.73 22.27 -7.59
C LEU A 55 2.92 21.23 -6.49
N LEU A 56 3.36 21.63 -5.30
CA LEU A 56 3.50 20.73 -4.14
C LEU A 56 2.16 20.13 -3.71
N LEU A 57 1.09 20.93 -3.70
CA LEU A 57 -0.25 20.47 -3.34
C LEU A 57 -0.83 19.54 -4.39
N VAL A 58 -0.74 19.90 -5.68
CA VAL A 58 -1.17 19.05 -6.79
C VAL A 58 -0.41 17.73 -6.77
N TYR A 59 0.90 17.78 -6.51
CA TYR A 59 1.72 16.58 -6.45
C TYR A 59 1.39 15.72 -5.22
N GLY A 60 1.30 16.34 -4.04
CA GLY A 60 1.07 15.65 -2.77
C GLY A 60 -0.33 15.05 -2.64
N LEU A 61 -1.35 15.71 -3.21
CA LEU A 61 -2.74 15.25 -3.16
C LEU A 61 -3.12 14.39 -4.38
N GLY A 62 -2.56 14.69 -5.55
CA GLY A 62 -2.89 14.03 -6.81
C GLY A 62 -2.16 12.71 -7.05
N PHE A 63 -0.95 12.55 -6.53
CA PHE A 63 -0.14 11.35 -6.79
C PHE A 63 0.02 10.49 -5.54
N SER A 64 -0.41 9.22 -5.65
CA SER A 64 -0.10 8.23 -4.62
C SER A 64 1.40 7.99 -4.58
N ARG A 65 2.03 8.09 -3.40
CA ARG A 65 3.47 7.81 -3.22
C ARG A 65 3.83 6.34 -3.49
N TYR A 66 2.82 5.47 -3.57
CA TYR A 66 2.98 4.04 -3.73
C TYR A 66 2.64 3.61 -5.15
N ARG A 67 3.46 2.72 -5.70
CA ARG A 67 3.14 1.95 -6.91
C ARG A 67 2.73 0.54 -6.50
N ILE A 68 1.88 -0.08 -7.30
CA ILE A 68 1.58 -1.51 -7.15
C ILE A 68 2.78 -2.29 -7.67
N SER A 69 3.50 -2.95 -6.77
CA SER A 69 4.66 -3.78 -7.08
C SER A 69 4.31 -5.24 -7.30
N GLY A 70 3.12 -5.68 -6.90
CA GLY A 70 2.79 -7.08 -6.90
C GLY A 70 1.42 -7.39 -6.31
N TYR A 71 1.18 -8.67 -6.08
CA TYR A 71 0.00 -9.18 -5.39
C TYR A 71 0.42 -10.18 -4.32
N ILE A 72 -0.33 -10.22 -3.23
CA ILE A 72 -0.16 -11.22 -2.17
C ILE A 72 -1.41 -12.07 -2.16
N ARG A 73 -1.25 -13.39 -2.20
CA ARG A 73 -2.33 -14.35 -2.08
C ARG A 73 -2.19 -15.09 -0.75
N LEU A 74 -3.24 -15.06 0.06
CA LEU A 74 -3.31 -15.87 1.27
C LEU A 74 -4.20 -17.09 1.00
N TYR A 75 -3.64 -18.28 1.23
CA TYR A 75 -4.31 -19.57 1.22
C TYR A 75 -4.29 -20.16 2.63
N PHE A 76 -5.04 -21.23 2.87
CA PHE A 76 -5.02 -21.90 4.18
C PHE A 76 -3.67 -22.50 4.57
N ASP A 77 -2.85 -22.90 3.60
CA ASP A 77 -1.59 -23.62 3.79
C ASP A 77 -0.34 -22.78 3.45
N THR A 78 -0.52 -21.71 2.69
CA THR A 78 0.56 -20.94 2.08
C THR A 78 0.22 -19.45 1.93
N ILE A 79 1.26 -18.62 1.91
CA ILE A 79 1.17 -17.20 1.54
C ILE A 79 2.09 -16.98 0.35
N GLU A 80 1.55 -16.55 -0.78
CA GLU A 80 2.33 -16.25 -1.98
C GLU A 80 2.47 -14.74 -2.14
N VAL A 81 3.70 -14.26 -2.34
CA VAL A 81 4.01 -12.89 -2.72
C VAL A 81 4.50 -12.90 -4.16
N ILE A 82 3.71 -12.31 -5.05
CA ILE A 82 3.96 -12.27 -6.49
C ILE A 82 4.43 -10.87 -6.85
N GLU A 83 5.68 -10.72 -7.29
CA GLU A 83 6.21 -9.44 -7.74
C GLU A 83 6.05 -9.25 -9.24
N LYS A 84 5.48 -8.11 -9.66
CA LYS A 84 5.26 -7.75 -11.08
C LYS A 84 6.55 -7.52 -11.86
N SER A 85 7.65 -7.17 -11.17
CA SER A 85 8.90 -6.77 -11.84
C SER A 85 9.74 -7.94 -12.34
N CYS A 86 9.60 -9.11 -11.72
CA CYS A 86 10.55 -10.21 -11.90
C CYS A 86 9.86 -11.55 -12.17
N ASP A 87 8.53 -11.57 -12.32
CA ASP A 87 7.69 -12.79 -12.34
C ASP A 87 8.06 -13.80 -11.22
N GLN A 88 8.59 -13.27 -10.11
CA GLN A 88 9.05 -14.05 -8.99
C GLN A 88 7.88 -14.26 -8.02
N VAL A 89 7.69 -15.52 -7.63
CA VAL A 89 6.70 -15.92 -6.64
C VAL A 89 7.44 -16.42 -5.40
N SER A 90 7.38 -15.64 -4.33
CA SER A 90 7.88 -16.05 -3.02
C SER A 90 6.76 -16.69 -2.23
N SER A 91 6.83 -18.01 -2.06
CA SER A 91 5.84 -18.78 -1.29
C SER A 91 6.33 -19.06 0.12
N PHE A 92 5.56 -18.64 1.12
CA PHE A 92 5.80 -18.90 2.53
C PHE A 92 4.83 -19.98 3.01
N GLN A 93 5.34 -21.12 3.43
CA GLN A 93 4.52 -22.15 4.07
C GLN A 93 4.12 -21.70 5.48
N ILE A 94 2.86 -21.90 5.83
CA ILE A 94 2.30 -21.52 7.15
C ILE A 94 3.08 -22.20 8.29
N SER A 95 3.54 -23.43 8.10
CA SER A 95 4.39 -24.15 9.08
C SER A 95 5.70 -23.45 9.44
N LYS A 96 6.19 -22.53 8.59
CA LYS A 96 7.44 -21.79 8.80
C LYS A 96 7.22 -20.39 9.36
N ILE A 97 5.96 -19.97 9.53
CA ILE A 97 5.59 -18.64 10.00
C ILE A 97 5.33 -18.69 11.50
N LYS A 98 6.04 -17.88 12.28
CA LYS A 98 5.88 -17.78 13.74
C LYS A 98 4.75 -16.82 14.13
N SER A 99 4.65 -15.70 13.42
CA SER A 99 3.59 -14.74 13.69
C SER A 99 3.20 -13.92 12.47
N ILE A 100 1.94 -13.50 12.46
CA ILE A 100 1.34 -12.65 11.45
C ILE A 100 0.72 -11.45 12.15
N ASN A 101 1.07 -10.26 11.71
CA ASN A 101 0.38 -9.03 12.10
C ASN A 101 -0.26 -8.39 10.88
N LEU A 102 -1.58 -8.44 10.83
CA LEU A 102 -2.39 -7.91 9.74
C LEU A 102 -3.18 -6.70 10.23
N LYS A 103 -2.87 -5.53 9.69
CA LYS A 103 -3.63 -4.30 9.92
C LYS A 103 -4.30 -3.88 8.63
N ILE A 104 -5.62 -4.02 8.56
CA ILE A 104 -6.42 -3.59 7.41
C ILE A 104 -7.11 -2.29 7.77
N ASN A 105 -6.72 -1.22 7.09
CA ASN A 105 -7.35 0.09 7.20
C ASN A 105 -8.34 0.25 6.04
N GLY A 106 -9.50 0.89 6.28
CA GLY A 106 -10.40 1.41 5.26
C GLY A 106 -11.86 0.97 5.42
N VAL A 107 -12.80 1.80 4.95
CA VAL A 107 -14.22 1.42 4.84
C VAL A 107 -14.36 0.54 3.60
N TYR A 108 -14.59 -0.75 3.80
CA TYR A 108 -14.84 -1.70 2.72
C TYR A 108 -16.32 -1.98 2.67
N ASN A 109 -16.97 -1.62 1.55
CA ASN A 109 -18.35 -2.02 1.31
C ASN A 109 -18.40 -3.56 1.30
N ALA A 110 -19.10 -4.10 2.29
CA ALA A 110 -19.26 -5.52 2.55
C ALA A 110 -20.28 -6.16 1.59
N ASP A 111 -20.21 -5.83 0.29
CA ASP A 111 -21.00 -6.56 -0.69
C ASP A 111 -20.24 -7.85 -1.05
N PRO A 112 -20.80 -9.04 -0.75
CA PRO A 112 -20.19 -10.31 -1.08
C PRO A 112 -20.37 -10.56 -2.58
N VAL A 113 -19.65 -9.80 -3.42
CA VAL A 113 -19.62 -10.10 -4.86
C VAL A 113 -18.62 -11.23 -5.05
N MET A 114 -19.18 -12.43 -5.21
CA MET A 114 -18.55 -13.65 -5.70
C MET A 114 -17.38 -13.34 -6.66
N ILE A 115 -16.24 -13.97 -6.39
CA ILE A 115 -15.02 -13.88 -7.18
C ILE A 115 -15.31 -14.40 -8.60
N ARG A 116 -15.50 -13.47 -9.55
CA ARG A 116 -15.06 -13.66 -10.93
C ARG A 116 -13.85 -12.75 -11.15
N PRO A 117 -12.89 -13.14 -12.00
CA PRO A 117 -11.69 -12.34 -12.27
C PRO A 117 -12.09 -11.15 -13.14
N PHE A 118 -12.71 -10.13 -12.55
CA PHE A 118 -13.02 -8.90 -13.27
C PHE A 118 -11.81 -7.99 -13.24
N PHE A 119 -11.01 -8.12 -14.31
CA PHE A 119 -10.28 -7.01 -14.91
C PHE A 119 -11.31 -6.03 -15.49
N SER A 120 -11.97 -5.23 -14.66
CA SER A 120 -12.66 -4.03 -15.16
C SER A 120 -12.55 -2.90 -14.16
N GLY A 121 -12.39 -1.70 -14.72
CA GLY A 121 -12.30 -0.45 -13.99
C GLY A 121 -13.58 -0.13 -13.22
N GLU A 122 -13.46 0.93 -12.41
CA GLU A 122 -14.53 1.57 -11.63
C GLU A 122 -14.92 0.89 -10.31
N HIS A 123 -14.06 1.05 -9.30
CA HIS A 123 -14.52 1.03 -7.90
C HIS A 123 -14.15 2.33 -7.20
N ASN A 124 -15.17 3.19 -7.07
CA ASN A 124 -15.20 4.41 -6.29
C ASN A 124 -15.58 4.07 -4.84
N SER A 125 -14.59 3.86 -3.97
CA SER A 125 -14.61 4.27 -2.54
C SER A 125 -13.45 3.68 -1.71
N SER A 126 -12.80 2.59 -2.12
CA SER A 126 -11.73 1.94 -1.32
C SER A 126 -10.30 2.46 -1.59
N LYS A 127 -10.14 3.64 -2.20
CA LYS A 127 -8.90 4.07 -2.90
C LYS A 127 -7.69 4.46 -2.02
N LYS A 128 -7.76 4.58 -0.69
CA LYS A 128 -6.68 5.29 0.06
C LYS A 128 -6.06 4.59 1.26
N ALA A 129 -6.68 3.57 1.83
CA ALA A 129 -6.22 3.07 3.11
C ALA A 129 -5.08 2.05 2.95
N ILE A 130 -3.86 2.50 3.26
CA ILE A 130 -2.68 1.64 3.25
C ILE A 130 -2.74 0.75 4.49
N SER A 131 -2.75 -0.54 4.22
CA SER A 131 -2.77 -1.61 5.19
C SER A 131 -1.35 -2.19 5.35
N LYS A 132 -1.13 -3.00 6.38
CA LYS A 132 0.19 -3.56 6.69
C LYS A 132 0.06 -5.05 7.01
N LEU A 133 0.90 -5.85 6.37
CA LEU A 133 1.09 -7.26 6.70
C LEU A 133 2.54 -7.43 7.17
N VAL A 134 2.72 -7.97 8.37
CA VAL A 134 4.04 -8.34 8.88
C VAL A 134 4.05 -9.85 9.03
N LEU A 135 4.96 -10.50 8.31
CA LEU A 135 5.25 -11.92 8.43
C LEU A 135 6.56 -12.08 9.18
N ILE A 136 6.56 -12.86 10.25
CA ILE A 136 7.78 -13.20 11.00
C ILE A 136 7.99 -14.70 10.85
N THR A 137 9.10 -15.07 10.21
CA THR A 137 9.57 -16.44 10.03
C THR A 137 10.78 -16.69 10.92
N GLU A 138 11.34 -17.89 10.87
CA GLU A 138 12.60 -18.21 11.56
C GLU A 138 13.78 -17.45 10.96
N GLY A 139 14.07 -16.27 11.52
CA GLY A 139 15.23 -15.46 11.15
C GLY A 139 14.94 -14.25 10.26
N GLU A 140 13.70 -14.09 9.76
CA GLU A 140 13.37 -12.97 8.89
C GLU A 140 12.04 -12.30 9.29
N LYS A 141 12.01 -10.97 9.13
CA LYS A 141 10.82 -10.15 9.33
C LYS A 141 10.47 -9.43 8.03
N ASN A 142 9.43 -9.91 7.37
CA ASN A 142 8.93 -9.36 6.13
C ASN A 142 7.80 -8.37 6.41
N VAL A 143 8.07 -7.08 6.19
CA VAL A 143 7.09 -6.00 6.37
C VAL A 143 6.55 -5.57 5.01
N LEU A 144 5.32 -5.95 4.71
CA LEU A 144 4.66 -5.72 3.44
C LEU A 144 3.59 -4.63 3.60
N LYS A 145 3.68 -3.59 2.78
CA LYS A 145 2.60 -2.59 2.68
C LYS A 145 1.60 -3.11 1.67
N ILE A 146 0.34 -3.17 2.08
CA ILE A 146 -0.70 -3.82 1.31
C ILE A 146 -1.90 -2.90 1.11
N ARG A 147 -2.68 -3.17 0.07
CA ARG A 147 -4.02 -2.59 -0.09
C ARG A 147 -5.00 -3.74 -0.32
N ALA A 148 -6.06 -3.77 0.46
CA ALA A 148 -7.18 -4.68 0.19
C ALA A 148 -8.02 -4.10 -0.96
N LYS A 149 -8.39 -4.95 -1.91
CA LYS A 149 -9.34 -4.61 -2.98
C LYS A 149 -10.41 -5.69 -2.94
N SER A 150 -11.67 -5.30 -2.70
CA SER A 150 -12.86 -6.18 -2.66
C SER A 150 -12.59 -7.55 -2.00
N MET A 151 -12.64 -7.60 -0.67
CA MET A 151 -12.21 -8.75 0.10
C MET A 151 -13.39 -9.47 0.74
N ASN A 152 -13.41 -10.80 0.65
CA ASN A 152 -14.33 -11.63 1.43
C ASN A 152 -13.82 -11.70 2.88
N PHE A 153 -14.43 -10.93 3.78
CA PHE A 153 -14.04 -10.88 5.19
C PHE A 153 -14.25 -12.22 5.91
N CYS A 154 -15.32 -12.95 5.58
CA CYS A 154 -15.58 -14.26 6.17
C CYS A 154 -14.47 -15.25 5.83
N LEU A 155 -14.03 -15.27 4.57
CA LEU A 155 -12.89 -16.10 4.16
C LEU A 155 -11.59 -15.66 4.85
N LEU A 156 -11.40 -14.35 5.10
CA LEU A 156 -10.20 -13.87 5.78
C LEU A 156 -10.17 -14.35 7.22
N GLU A 157 -11.28 -14.18 7.93
CA GLU A 157 -11.43 -14.64 9.30
C GLU A 157 -11.19 -16.14 9.39
N GLU A 158 -11.76 -16.94 8.48
CA GLU A 158 -11.51 -18.39 8.43
C GLU A 158 -10.02 -18.72 8.21
N ILE A 159 -9.35 -18.07 7.25
CA ILE A 159 -7.93 -18.28 6.99
C ILE A 159 -7.10 -17.93 8.24
N LEU A 160 -7.36 -16.78 8.86
CA LEU A 160 -6.63 -16.34 10.04
C LEU A 160 -6.87 -17.23 11.26
N ASP A 161 -8.07 -17.76 11.43
CA ASP A 161 -8.39 -18.69 12.52
C ASP A 161 -7.72 -20.04 12.31
N ARG A 162 -7.62 -20.54 11.06
CA ARG A 162 -6.81 -21.73 10.78
C ARG A 162 -5.33 -21.52 11.06
N TYR A 163 -4.80 -20.34 10.78
CA TYR A 163 -3.41 -20.03 11.13
C TYR A 163 -3.20 -20.05 12.64
N LYS A 164 -4.13 -19.49 13.43
CA LYS A 164 -4.09 -19.60 14.90
C LYS A 164 -4.15 -21.05 15.36
N ALA A 165 -5.03 -21.86 14.77
CA ALA A 165 -5.15 -23.29 15.08
C ALA A 165 -3.87 -24.07 14.75
N SER A 166 -3.08 -23.59 13.79
CA SER A 166 -1.77 -24.15 13.42
C SER A 166 -0.63 -23.69 14.36
N GLY A 167 -0.94 -22.97 15.44
CA GLY A 167 0.04 -22.50 16.43
C GLY A 167 0.69 -21.16 16.11
N ILE A 168 0.21 -20.43 15.08
CA ILE A 168 0.76 -19.13 14.69
C ILE A 168 0.17 -18.03 15.56
N ILE A 169 1.01 -17.10 16.03
CA ILE A 169 0.53 -15.91 16.71
C ILE A 169 -0.04 -14.92 15.68
N VAL A 170 -1.36 -14.86 15.56
CA VAL A 170 -2.06 -13.96 14.64
C VAL A 170 -2.60 -12.75 15.38
N LYS A 171 -2.15 -11.55 15.00
CA LYS A 171 -2.71 -10.26 15.43
C LYS A 171 -3.37 -9.59 14.23
N ALA A 172 -4.69 -9.54 14.21
CA ALA A 172 -5.45 -8.89 13.15
C ALA A 172 -6.24 -7.70 13.69
N THR A 173 -6.13 -6.55 13.02
CA THR A 173 -6.96 -5.37 13.31
C THR A 173 -7.58 -4.90 12.00
N ILE A 174 -8.90 -5.01 11.92
CA ILE A 174 -9.69 -4.62 10.74
C ILE A 174 -10.51 -3.41 11.15
N PHE A 175 -10.15 -2.25 10.61
CA PHE A 175 -10.94 -1.03 10.77
C PHE A 175 -12.05 -1.08 9.71
N LYS A 176 -13.30 -1.12 10.16
CA LYS A 176 -14.49 -1.09 9.30
C LYS A 176 -14.88 0.35 8.98
#